data_AF-A0A2N2K0S9-F1
#
_entry.id   AF-A0A2N2K0S9-F1
#
_cell.length_a   1.000
_cell.length_b   1.000
_cell.length_c   1.000
_cell.angle_alpha   90.00
_cell.angle_beta   90.00
_cell.angle_gamma   90.00
#
_symmetry.space_group_name_H-M   'P 1'
#
loop_
_entity.id
_entity.type
_entity.pdbx_description
1 polymer ?
#
loop_
_entity_poly.entity_id
_entity_poly.type
_entity_poly.pdbx_seq_one_letter_code
_entity_poly.pdbx_strand_id
1 'polypeptide(L)'
;MTDLNILKTDSRGRITLPAPFRNESLFEYTVEGDAITLYPVRTVRKYPDMDGLPEEDLSSDWSASEEEVNRDRRPGVSASTPSEALKRIKR
;
A
#
# COMPACT_ATOMS: atom_id res chain seq x y z
N MET A 1 -31.84 14.73 8.52
CA MET A 1 -30.96 15.48 9.45
C MET A 1 -29.91 14.50 9.91
N THR A 2 -28.64 14.77 9.65
CA THR A 2 -27.55 13.86 10.04
C THR A 2 -27.25 14.10 11.51
N ASP A 3 -27.44 13.10 12.36
CA ASP A 3 -27.18 13.21 13.80
C ASP A 3 -25.69 13.50 14.05
N LEU A 4 -25.40 14.68 14.60
CA LEU A 4 -24.04 15.11 14.91
C LEU A 4 -23.57 14.41 16.20
N ASN A 5 -22.87 13.30 16.06
CA ASN A 5 -22.28 12.59 17.19
C ASN A 5 -20.84 13.05 17.43
N ILE A 6 -20.60 13.68 18.59
CA ILE A 6 -19.25 14.06 19.02
C ILE A 6 -18.53 12.80 19.54
N LEU A 7 -17.45 12.40 18.86
CA LEU A 7 -16.64 11.25 19.24
C LEU A 7 -15.42 11.70 20.05
N LYS A 8 -15.14 11.00 21.14
CA LYS A 8 -13.96 11.25 21.97
C LYS A 8 -12.74 10.50 21.41
N THR A 9 -11.60 11.16 21.37
CA THR A 9 -10.30 10.54 21.06
C THR A 9 -9.66 9.95 22.30
N ASP A 10 -8.91 8.85 22.13
CA ASP A 10 -8.03 8.34 23.18
C ASP A 10 -6.68 9.08 23.20
N SER A 11 -5.78 8.68 24.11
CA SER A 11 -4.44 9.28 24.26
C SER A 11 -3.52 9.10 23.03
N ARG A 12 -3.92 8.27 22.07
CA ARG A 12 -3.22 8.04 20.80
C ARG A 12 -3.96 8.65 19.61
N GLY A 13 -4.99 9.46 19.85
CA GLY A 13 -5.79 10.09 18.79
C GLY A 13 -6.76 9.14 18.08
N ARG A 14 -7.00 7.94 18.61
CA ARG A 14 -7.93 6.97 17.99
C ARG A 14 -9.37 7.30 18.35
N ILE A 15 -10.28 7.15 17.39
CA ILE A 15 -11.72 7.27 17.59
C ILE A 15 -12.38 5.88 17.60
N THR A 16 -13.43 5.72 18.41
CA THR A 16 -14.29 4.52 18.34
C THR A 16 -15.43 4.81 17.38
N LEU A 17 -15.51 4.04 16.29
CA LEU A 17 -16.57 4.22 15.31
C LEU A 17 -17.95 3.77 15.86
N PRO A 18 -19.04 4.45 15.47
CA PRO A 18 -20.41 4.05 15.80
C PRO A 18 -20.74 2.64 15.32
N ALA A 19 -21.70 1.98 15.98
CA ALA A 19 -22.06 0.57 15.71
C ALA A 19 -22.29 0.22 14.23
N PRO A 20 -22.95 1.06 13.39
CA PRO A 20 -23.14 0.77 11.96
C PRO A 20 -21.84 0.59 11.17
N PHE A 21 -20.74 1.19 11.62
CA PHE A 21 -19.46 1.22 10.91
C PHE A 21 -18.43 0.23 11.47
N ARG A 22 -18.77 -0.52 12.53
CA ARG A 22 -17.82 -1.46 13.18
C ARG A 22 -17.54 -2.72 12.37
N ASN A 23 -18.42 -3.06 11.43
CA ASN A 23 -18.27 -4.24 10.59
C ASN A 23 -17.39 -3.99 9.36
N GLU A 24 -17.00 -2.73 9.11
CA GLU A 24 -16.14 -2.37 8.01
C GLU A 24 -14.66 -2.60 8.37
N SER A 25 -13.94 -3.28 7.49
CA SER A 25 -12.55 -3.71 7.74
C SER A 25 -11.55 -2.56 7.65
N LEU A 26 -11.77 -1.63 6.72
CA LEU A 26 -10.84 -0.56 6.34
C LEU A 26 -11.60 0.67 5.86
N PHE A 27 -11.02 1.84 6.15
CA PHE A 27 -11.49 3.13 5.66
C PHE A 27 -10.33 3.87 5.00
N GLU A 28 -10.60 4.49 3.86
CA GLU A 28 -9.80 5.59 3.34
C GLU A 28 -10.30 6.90 3.95
N TYR A 29 -9.42 7.90 4.10
CA TYR A 29 -9.82 9.19 4.65
C TYR A 29 -9.29 10.36 3.83
N THR A 30 -10.08 11.42 3.79
CA THR A 30 -9.66 12.73 3.27
C THR A 30 -9.82 13.78 4.37
N VAL A 31 -8.93 14.77 4.37
CA VAL A 31 -8.94 15.90 5.32
C VAL A 31 -9.23 17.17 4.55
N GLU A 32 -10.32 17.84 4.90
CA GLU A 32 -10.74 19.12 4.30
C GLU A 32 -10.95 20.14 5.43
N GLY A 33 -9.96 21.00 5.64
CA GLY A 33 -9.95 21.93 6.78
C GLY A 33 -9.97 21.18 8.11
N ASP A 34 -10.99 21.43 8.93
CA ASP A 34 -11.19 20.79 10.23
C ASP A 34 -12.06 19.52 10.15
N ALA A 35 -12.45 19.10 8.95
CA ALA A 35 -13.27 17.91 8.73
C ALA A 35 -12.43 16.74 8.23
N ILE A 36 -12.70 15.55 8.78
CA ILE A 36 -12.18 14.27 8.29
C ILE A 36 -13.35 13.46 7.75
N THR A 37 -13.28 13.06 6.48
CA THR A 37 -14.28 12.21 5.83
C THR A 37 -13.72 10.80 5.68
N LEU A 38 -14.48 9.78 6.10
CA LEU A 38 -14.09 8.38 6.02
C LEU A 38 -14.90 7.65 4.95
N TYR A 39 -14.23 6.93 4.05
CA TYR A 39 -14.83 6.14 2.97
C TYR A 39 -14.61 4.64 3.22
N PRO A 40 -15.66 3.81 3.34
CA PRO A 40 -15.50 2.38 3.54
C PRO A 40 -14.88 1.73 2.29
N VAL A 41 -13.81 0.97 2.50
CA VAL A 41 -13.10 0.30 1.41
C VAL A 41 -13.86 -0.96 1.00
N ARG A 42 -14.60 -0.88 -0.11
CA ARG A 42 -15.41 -2.01 -0.63
C ARG A 42 -14.59 -3.09 -1.32
N THR A 43 -13.39 -2.75 -1.78
CA THR A 43 -12.47 -3.69 -2.43
C THR A 43 -11.07 -3.43 -1.91
N VAL A 44 -10.43 -4.46 -1.36
CA VAL A 44 -8.99 -4.41 -1.10
C VAL A 44 -8.32 -4.44 -2.48
N ARG A 45 -8.13 -3.28 -3.11
CA ARG A 45 -7.30 -3.17 -4.31
C ARG A 45 -5.88 -3.50 -3.88
N LYS A 46 -5.51 -4.78 -4.01
CA LYS A 46 -4.14 -5.26 -3.80
C LYS A 46 -3.15 -4.55 -4.73
N TYR A 47 -3.66 -3.99 -5.82
CA TYR A 47 -3.00 -3.07 -6.74
C TYR A 47 -4.01 -1.97 -7.11
N PRO A 48 -3.79 -0.70 -6.73
CA PRO A 48 -4.58 0.39 -7.29
C PRO A 48 -4.41 0.41 -8.81
N ASP A 49 -5.50 0.68 -9.51
CA ASP A 49 -5.46 0.92 -10.95
C ASP A 49 -4.65 2.20 -11.15
N MET A 50 -3.47 2.09 -11.76
CA MET A 50 -2.51 3.19 -11.88
C MET A 50 -2.82 4.10 -13.09
N ASP A 51 -3.87 3.78 -13.85
CA ASP A 51 -4.29 4.55 -15.01
C ASP A 51 -4.73 5.97 -14.59
N GLY A 52 -3.98 6.97 -15.05
CA GLY A 52 -4.28 8.39 -14.85
C GLY A 52 -3.75 9.02 -13.57
N LEU A 53 -2.98 8.28 -12.76
CA LEU A 53 -2.11 8.93 -11.77
C LEU A 53 -1.03 9.70 -12.53
N PRO A 54 -0.66 10.93 -12.09
CA PRO A 54 0.53 11.55 -12.62
C PRO A 54 1.67 10.56 -12.40
N GLU A 55 2.40 10.22 -13.46
CA GLU A 55 3.77 9.77 -13.31
C GLU A 55 4.46 10.91 -12.59
N GLU A 56 4.49 10.88 -11.25
CA GLU A 56 5.51 11.61 -10.54
C GLU A 56 6.79 11.13 -11.20
N ASP A 57 7.48 12.02 -11.91
CA ASP A 57 8.85 11.82 -12.33
C ASP A 57 9.62 11.52 -11.04
N LEU A 58 9.69 10.23 -10.69
CA LEU A 58 10.44 9.76 -9.55
C LEU A 58 11.83 10.31 -9.76
N SER A 59 12.29 11.14 -8.81
CA SER A 59 13.59 11.78 -8.90
C SER A 59 14.62 10.73 -9.34
N SER A 60 15.50 11.11 -10.27
CA SER A 60 16.54 10.22 -10.79
C SER A 60 17.34 9.57 -9.65
N ASP A 61 17.48 10.26 -8.53
CA ASP A 61 18.17 9.80 -7.33
C ASP A 61 17.42 8.67 -6.62
N TRP A 62 16.08 8.73 -6.58
CA TRP A 62 15.25 7.66 -6.04
C TRP A 62 15.30 6.42 -6.94
N SER A 63 15.17 6.62 -8.26
CA SER A 63 15.24 5.52 -9.24
C SER A 63 16.59 4.80 -9.20
N ALA A 64 17.69 5.55 -9.06
CA ALA A 64 19.03 4.97 -8.91
C ALA A 64 19.18 4.18 -7.60
N SER A 65 18.62 4.70 -6.49
CA SER A 65 18.65 4.02 -5.19
C SER A 65 17.83 2.73 -5.20
N GLU A 66 16.64 2.76 -5.78
CA GLU A 66 15.75 1.60 -5.88
C GLU A 66 16.36 0.51 -6.74
N GLU A 67 17.00 0.88 -7.85
CA GLU A 67 17.72 -0.06 -8.70
C GLU A 67 18.96 -0.62 -8.01
N GLU A 68 19.71 0.18 -7.26
CA GLU A 68 20.86 -0.32 -6.50
C GLU A 68 20.48 -1.42 -5.50
N VAL A 69 19.35 -1.23 -4.81
CA VAL A 69 18.85 -2.12 -3.75
C VAL A 69 18.19 -3.36 -4.33
N ASN A 70 17.37 -3.23 -5.37
CA ASN A 70 16.51 -4.32 -5.84
C ASN A 70 17.03 -5.05 -7.09
N ARG A 71 18.02 -4.52 -7.80
CA ARG A 71 18.59 -5.20 -8.97
C ARG A 71 19.20 -6.52 -8.51
N ASP A 72 18.70 -7.63 -9.06
CA ASP A 72 19.25 -8.95 -8.77
C ASP A 72 20.69 -9.03 -9.30
N ARG A 73 21.66 -9.02 -8.37
CA ARG A 73 23.09 -9.13 -8.68
C ARG A 73 23.56 -10.58 -8.77
N ARG A 74 22.68 -11.56 -8.58
CA ARG A 74 23.07 -12.98 -8.64
C ARG A 74 23.48 -13.32 -10.07
N PRO A 75 24.62 -14.01 -10.26
CA PRO A 75 25.03 -14.46 -11.58
C PRO A 75 23.97 -15.43 -12.13
N GLY A 76 23.46 -15.13 -13.33
CA GLY A 76 22.51 -16.00 -14.01
C GLY A 76 23.11 -17.39 -14.22
N VAL A 77 22.33 -18.43 -13.96
CA VAL A 77 22.77 -19.81 -14.17
C VAL A 77 22.31 -20.26 -15.55
N SER A 78 23.26 -20.42 -16.47
CA SER A 78 22.98 -21.06 -17.76
C SER A 78 22.84 -22.58 -17.56
N ALA A 79 21.68 -23.13 -17.90
CA ALA A 79 21.39 -24.56 -17.84
C ALA A 79 20.35 -24.93 -18.91
N SER A 80 20.42 -26.16 -19.40
CA SER A 80 19.52 -26.66 -20.43
C SER A 80 18.14 -27.05 -19.87
N THR A 81 18.05 -27.27 -18.54
CA THR A 81 16.79 -27.58 -17.85
C THR A 81 16.71 -26.92 -16.47
N PRO A 82 15.48 -26.66 -15.95
CA PRO A 82 15.29 -26.08 -14.62
C PRO A 82 15.91 -26.90 -13.48
N SER A 83 15.88 -28.22 -13.58
CA SER A 83 16.47 -29.12 -12.57
C SER A 83 18.00 -29.03 -12.51
N GLU A 84 18.66 -28.80 -13.65
CA GLU A 84 20.10 -28.56 -13.70
C GLU A 84 20.47 -27.18 -13.15
N ALA A 85 19.67 -26.15 -13.43
CA ALA A 85 19.84 -24.82 -12.84
C ALA A 85 19.80 -24.90 -11.31
N LEU A 86 18.80 -25.60 -10.75
CA LEU A 86 18.66 -25.77 -9.29
C LEU A 86 19.82 -26.52 -8.66
N LYS A 87 20.40 -27.53 -9.32
CA LYS A 87 21.59 -28.23 -8.82
C LYS A 87 22.83 -27.34 -8.80
N ARG A 88 22.98 -26.44 -9.76
CA ARG A 88 24.11 -25.49 -9.83
C ARG A 88 23.98 -24.33 -8.85
N ILE A 89 22.75 -23.89 -8.53
CA ILE A 89 22.49 -22.86 -7.51
C ILE A 89 22.77 -23.36 -6.08
N LYS A 90 22.60 -24.66 -5.83
CA LYS A 90 22.79 -25.27 -4.49
C LYS A 90 24.25 -25.64 -4.17
N ARG A 91 25.19 -25.41 -5.09
CA ARG A 91 26.60 -25.77 -4.93
C ARG A 91 27.44 -24.54 -4.66
#